data_AF-Q9TZ90-F1
#
_entry.id   AF-Q9TZ90-F1
#
_cell.length_a   1.000
_cell.length_b   1.000
_cell.length_c   1.000
_cell.angle_alpha   90.00
_cell.angle_beta   90.00
_cell.angle_gamma   90.00
#
_symmetry.space_group_name_H-M   'P 1'
#
loop_
_entity.id
_entity.type
_entity.pdbx_description
1 polymer ?
#
loop_
_entity_poly.entity_id
_entity_poly.type
_entity_poly.pdbx_seq_one_letter_code
_entity_poly.pdbx_strand_id
1 'polypeptide(L)'
;MSSSLLASLSRLSLLQTRQIHQTIPAGSSVFMKRQKKIDPEVAKQRETRRRKRLEKDIRQMQKHSKKPKPVDELTLDVKSAKNIGERRRPRTELTLEQIDERAIALKDYTRSRLALQQEDDAWIRGAIESQRKALNELKMLKLELYEAAVQPAAKDLPLIVQGPSLTPPIRNYEAPDGDYIDTTRNWAS
;
A
#
# COMPACT_ATOMS: atom_id res chain seq x y z
N MET A 1 77.44 -15.22 39.51
CA MET A 1 78.76 -14.56 39.32
C MET A 1 78.50 -13.31 38.49
N SER A 2 78.33 -12.16 39.16
CA SER A 2 79.23 -10.97 39.14
C SER A 2 79.24 -10.25 37.78
N SER A 3 79.02 -8.95 37.57
CA SER A 3 78.85 -7.68 38.34
C SER A 3 78.62 -6.57 37.27
N SER A 4 77.72 -5.58 37.44
CA SER A 4 77.99 -4.11 37.65
C SER A 4 78.94 -3.42 36.63
N LEU A 5 78.87 -2.15 36.16
CA LEU A 5 78.09 -0.90 36.33
C LEU A 5 78.70 0.14 35.32
N LEU A 6 77.93 1.14 34.86
CA LEU A 6 78.34 2.55 34.51
C LEU A 6 79.33 2.77 33.30
N ALA A 7 79.41 3.88 32.54
CA ALA A 7 78.70 5.16 32.40
C ALA A 7 79.12 5.94 31.11
N SER A 8 78.25 6.91 30.73
CA SER A 8 78.48 8.29 30.20
C SER A 8 79.06 8.64 28.81
N LEU A 9 78.16 9.05 27.89
CA LEU A 9 77.90 10.37 27.24
C LEU A 9 78.96 11.35 26.64
N SER A 10 78.54 11.89 25.47
CA SER A 10 78.63 13.29 24.94
C SER A 10 79.79 13.61 23.95
N ARG A 11 79.72 14.45 22.88
CA ARG A 11 78.84 15.56 22.40
C ARG A 11 78.90 15.72 20.85
N LEU A 12 77.94 16.47 20.28
CA LEU A 12 77.76 16.88 18.86
C LEU A 12 78.38 18.27 18.48
N SER A 13 78.43 18.60 17.17
CA SER A 13 78.33 19.98 16.61
C SER A 13 77.67 20.02 15.19
N LEU A 14 77.20 21.21 14.76
CA LEU A 14 76.16 21.52 13.74
C LEU A 14 76.67 22.23 12.45
N LEU A 15 75.85 22.25 11.37
CA LEU A 15 75.85 23.23 10.24
C LEU A 15 74.42 23.50 9.66
N GLN A 16 74.31 24.58 8.87
CA GLN A 16 73.24 25.61 8.66
C GLN A 16 71.95 25.32 7.83
N THR A 17 70.94 26.19 8.04
CA THR A 17 69.55 26.21 7.53
C THR A 17 69.29 27.20 6.36
N ARG A 18 68.34 26.89 5.46
CA ARG A 18 67.64 27.82 4.53
C ARG A 18 66.12 27.72 4.72
N GLN A 19 65.44 28.86 4.62
CA GLN A 19 64.06 29.12 5.00
C GLN A 19 63.03 28.51 4.03
N ILE A 20 62.14 27.66 4.54
CA ILE A 20 60.94 27.16 3.84
C ILE A 20 59.77 27.42 4.77
N HIS A 21 58.74 28.09 4.27
CA HIS A 21 57.52 28.47 4.98
C HIS A 21 56.81 27.20 5.50
N GLN A 22 56.91 26.91 6.81
CA GLN A 22 56.23 25.77 7.44
C GLN A 22 54.90 26.28 8.00
N THR A 23 53.83 26.09 7.24
CA THR A 23 52.47 26.12 7.80
C THR A 23 52.41 25.07 8.91
N ILE A 24 52.06 25.51 10.12
CA ILE A 24 51.93 24.64 11.29
C ILE A 24 50.88 23.58 10.93
N PRO A 25 51.18 22.26 11.03
CA PRO A 25 50.17 21.25 10.89
C PRO A 25 49.28 21.33 12.14
N ALA A 26 48.21 22.13 12.04
CA ALA A 26 47.17 22.20 13.05
C ALA A 26 46.55 20.81 13.19
N GLY A 27 47.04 20.04 14.17
CA GLY A 27 46.62 18.67 14.43
C GLY A 27 47.74 17.63 14.54
N SER A 28 49.02 17.97 14.39
CA SER A 28 50.11 17.01 14.61
C SER A 28 50.63 17.06 16.04
N SER A 29 49.89 16.50 16.99
CA SER A 29 50.53 16.05 18.24
C SER A 29 51.59 15.00 17.89
N VAL A 30 52.77 15.08 18.49
CA VAL A 30 53.84 14.06 18.35
C VAL A 30 53.40 12.66 18.76
N PHE A 31 52.26 12.56 19.45
CA PHE A 31 51.61 11.29 19.82
C PHE A 31 50.49 10.86 18.86
N MET A 32 50.09 11.70 17.89
CA MET A 32 49.04 11.35 16.92
C MET A 32 49.60 10.59 15.72
N LYS A 33 49.28 9.30 15.68
CA LYS A 33 49.55 8.42 14.54
C LYS A 33 48.66 8.83 13.36
N ARG A 34 49.23 8.94 12.15
CA ARG A 34 48.46 9.17 10.90
C ARG A 34 47.35 8.12 10.80
N GLN A 35 46.14 8.54 10.43
CA GLN A 35 45.03 7.62 10.18
C GLN A 35 45.45 6.64 9.08
N LYS A 36 45.53 5.36 9.42
CA LYS A 36 45.89 4.31 8.47
C LYS A 36 44.76 4.16 7.46
N LYS A 37 45.12 4.07 6.17
CA LYS A 37 44.19 3.62 5.13
C LYS A 37 43.66 2.25 5.55
N ILE A 38 42.35 2.06 5.52
CA ILE A 38 41.73 0.76 5.82
C ILE A 38 42.26 -0.26 4.82
N ASP A 39 42.67 -1.43 5.32
CA ASP A 39 43.08 -2.54 4.47
C ASP A 39 41.98 -2.87 3.45
N PRO A 40 42.31 -3.08 2.16
CA PRO A 40 41.32 -3.29 1.11
C PRO A 40 40.37 -4.47 1.43
N GLU A 41 40.87 -5.48 2.12
CA GLU A 41 40.07 -6.62 2.58
C GLU A 41 39.04 -6.22 3.65
N VAL A 42 39.44 -5.40 4.63
CA VAL A 42 38.54 -4.90 5.69
C VAL A 42 37.48 -3.96 5.10
N ALA A 43 37.83 -3.13 4.11
CA ALA A 43 36.87 -2.30 3.38
C ALA A 43 35.81 -3.17 2.67
N LYS A 44 36.25 -4.20 1.94
CA LYS A 44 35.36 -5.17 1.26
C LYS A 44 34.46 -5.92 2.25
N GLN A 45 34.99 -6.33 3.40
CA GLN A 45 34.20 -6.97 4.46
C GLN A 45 33.14 -6.03 5.06
N ARG A 46 33.47 -4.75 5.28
CA ARG A 46 32.49 -3.75 5.73
C ARG A 46 31.40 -3.50 4.70
N GLU A 47 31.77 -3.42 3.43
CA GLU A 47 30.82 -3.24 2.34
C GLU A 47 29.87 -4.44 2.19
N THR A 48 30.40 -5.67 2.20
CA THR A 48 29.58 -6.89 2.16
C THR A 48 28.62 -7.01 3.35
N ARG A 49 29.06 -6.62 4.57
CA ARG A 49 28.17 -6.52 5.75
C ARG A 49 27.07 -5.49 5.56
N ARG A 50 27.38 -4.31 5.01
CA ARG A 50 26.40 -3.25 4.71
C ARG A 50 25.38 -3.72 3.67
N ARG A 51 25.84 -4.39 2.60
CA ARG A 51 24.97 -4.97 1.56
C ARG A 51 23.99 -6.00 2.15
N LYS A 52 24.49 -6.96 2.95
CA LYS A 52 23.64 -7.96 3.61
C LYS A 52 22.61 -7.35 4.56
N ARG A 53 22.96 -6.27 5.28
CA ARG A 53 22.01 -5.55 6.14
C ARG A 53 20.89 -4.91 5.31
N LEU A 54 21.25 -4.16 4.27
CA LEU A 54 20.28 -3.52 3.38
C LEU A 54 19.36 -4.53 2.69
N GLU A 55 19.91 -5.67 2.24
CA GLU A 55 19.12 -6.75 1.64
C GLU A 55 18.09 -7.33 2.62
N LYS A 56 18.49 -7.55 3.88
CA LYS A 56 17.57 -8.00 4.93
C LYS A 56 16.47 -6.97 5.20
N ASP A 57 16.83 -5.69 5.27
CA ASP A 57 15.89 -4.59 5.53
C ASP A 57 14.89 -4.46 4.38
N ILE A 58 15.35 -4.53 3.12
CA ILE A 58 14.48 -4.56 1.93
C ILE A 58 13.54 -5.76 1.98
N ARG A 59 14.04 -6.96 2.31
CA ARG A 59 13.21 -8.16 2.43
C ARG A 59 12.15 -8.00 3.53
N GLN A 60 12.49 -7.34 4.64
CA GLN A 60 11.54 -7.05 5.70
C GLN A 60 10.48 -6.04 5.25
N MET A 61 10.87 -4.93 4.60
CA MET A 61 9.94 -3.93 4.06
C MET A 61 9.00 -4.55 3.02
N GLN A 62 9.51 -5.37 2.11
CA GLN A 62 8.70 -6.12 1.13
C GLN A 62 7.72 -7.10 1.78
N LYS A 63 8.05 -7.66 2.94
CA LYS A 63 7.13 -8.53 3.69
C LYS A 63 6.03 -7.71 4.37
N HIS A 64 6.33 -6.51 4.86
CA HIS A 64 5.37 -5.64 5.54
C HIS A 64 4.44 -4.93 4.55
N SER A 65 4.97 -4.48 3.40
CA SER A 65 4.18 -3.83 2.34
C SER A 65 3.11 -4.73 1.72
N LYS A 66 3.27 -6.04 1.83
CA LYS A 66 2.28 -7.04 1.37
C LYS A 66 1.17 -7.32 2.39
N LYS A 67 1.26 -6.82 3.63
CA LYS A 67 0.21 -7.03 4.63
C LYS A 67 -0.96 -6.09 4.30
N PRO A 68 -2.17 -6.62 4.03
CA PRO A 68 -3.32 -5.77 3.75
C PRO A 68 -3.69 -4.96 5.00
N LYS A 69 -4.20 -3.75 4.80
CA LYS A 69 -4.87 -3.00 5.87
C LYS A 69 -6.09 -3.81 6.35
N PRO A 70 -6.36 -3.87 7.66
CA PRO A 70 -7.56 -4.56 8.14
C PRO A 70 -8.81 -3.84 7.65
N VAL A 71 -9.87 -4.60 7.43
CA VAL A 71 -11.19 -4.07 7.04
C VAL A 71 -12.04 -3.99 8.29
N ASP A 72 -12.19 -2.78 8.83
CA ASP A 72 -12.83 -2.56 10.14
C ASP A 72 -14.25 -3.15 10.20
N GLU A 73 -15.02 -3.06 9.11
CA GLU A 73 -16.38 -3.61 8.98
C GLU A 73 -16.46 -5.14 9.10
N LEU A 74 -15.38 -5.85 8.76
CA LEU A 74 -15.31 -7.31 8.86
C LEU A 74 -14.76 -7.76 10.23
N THR A 75 -14.23 -6.84 11.03
CA THR A 75 -13.68 -7.15 12.36
C THR A 75 -14.75 -7.06 13.44
N LEU A 76 -14.62 -7.92 14.47
CA LEU A 76 -15.47 -7.85 15.65
C LEU A 76 -15.09 -6.62 16.48
N ASP A 77 -16.07 -5.76 16.78
CA ASP A 77 -15.86 -4.68 17.75
C ASP A 77 -15.68 -5.25 19.16
N VAL A 78 -14.43 -5.20 19.63
CA VAL A 78 -14.03 -5.70 20.96
C VAL A 78 -14.81 -5.00 22.08
N LYS A 79 -15.19 -3.73 21.91
CA LYS A 79 -15.98 -3.00 22.93
C LYS A 79 -17.37 -3.61 23.06
N SER A 80 -18.05 -3.82 21.93
CA SER A 80 -19.37 -4.46 21.91
C SER A 80 -19.33 -5.93 22.35
N ALA A 81 -18.26 -6.66 22.04
CA ALA A 81 -18.10 -8.05 22.42
C ALA A 81 -18.04 -8.26 23.96
N LYS A 82 -17.44 -7.32 24.70
CA LYS A 82 -17.34 -7.40 26.18
C LYS A 82 -18.69 -7.39 26.87
N ASN A 83 -19.63 -6.60 26.36
CA ASN A 83 -20.97 -6.42 26.96
C ASN A 83 -22.05 -7.14 26.14
N ILE A 84 -21.68 -8.17 25.37
CA ILE A 84 -22.60 -8.85 24.44
C ILE A 84 -23.84 -9.40 25.14
N GLY A 85 -23.71 -9.86 26.39
CA GLY A 85 -24.82 -10.37 27.19
C GLY A 85 -25.89 -9.31 27.46
N GLU A 86 -25.48 -8.07 27.76
CA GLU A 86 -26.39 -6.94 28.02
C GLU A 86 -26.99 -6.37 26.72
N ARG A 87 -26.24 -6.44 25.62
CA ARG A 87 -26.64 -5.90 24.31
C ARG A 87 -27.53 -6.85 23.51
N ARG A 88 -27.56 -8.13 23.88
CA ARG A 88 -28.32 -9.16 23.15
C ARG A 88 -29.81 -9.02 23.45
N ARG A 89 -30.59 -8.76 22.39
CA ARG A 89 -32.06 -8.85 22.47
C ARG A 89 -32.47 -10.32 22.64
N PRO A 90 -33.45 -10.64 23.51
CA PRO A 90 -33.98 -12.00 23.61
C PRO A 90 -34.54 -12.44 22.27
N ARG A 91 -34.50 -13.76 21.99
CA ARG A 91 -35.06 -14.32 20.76
C ARG A 91 -36.58 -14.13 20.78
N THR A 92 -37.12 -13.49 19.76
CA THR A 92 -38.57 -13.43 19.55
C THR A 92 -39.05 -14.78 19.02
N GLU A 93 -39.97 -15.41 19.72
CA GLU A 93 -40.68 -16.59 19.24
C GLU A 93 -41.80 -16.14 18.29
N LEU A 94 -41.86 -16.77 17.13
CA LEU A 94 -42.86 -16.48 16.10
C LEU A 94 -44.02 -17.46 16.26
N THR A 95 -45.24 -17.00 16.03
CA THR A 95 -46.39 -17.91 15.93
C THR A 95 -46.28 -18.77 14.68
N LEU A 96 -46.95 -19.92 14.64
CA LEU A 96 -46.97 -20.79 13.45
C LEU A 96 -47.49 -20.03 12.22
N GLU A 97 -48.52 -19.22 12.39
CA GLU A 97 -49.07 -18.34 11.34
C GLU A 97 -48.00 -17.40 10.74
N GLN A 98 -47.20 -16.73 11.58
CA GLN A 98 -46.13 -15.85 11.12
C GLN A 98 -45.01 -16.60 10.37
N ILE A 99 -44.73 -17.84 10.76
CA ILE A 99 -43.74 -18.68 10.07
C ILE A 99 -44.26 -19.05 8.68
N ASP A 100 -45.53 -19.44 8.59
CA ASP A 100 -46.17 -19.81 7.33
C ASP A 100 -46.30 -18.60 6.39
N GLU A 101 -46.71 -17.43 6.90
CA GLU A 101 -46.74 -16.17 6.14
C GLU A 101 -45.37 -15.82 5.55
N ARG A 102 -44.31 -15.94 6.35
CA ARG A 102 -42.93 -15.72 5.87
C ARG A 102 -42.52 -16.73 4.81
N ALA A 103 -42.92 -17.99 4.95
CA ALA A 103 -42.62 -19.03 3.97
C ALA A 103 -43.33 -18.76 2.63
N ILE A 104 -44.58 -18.28 2.66
CA ILE A 104 -45.33 -17.86 1.47
C ILE A 104 -44.65 -16.64 0.83
N ALA A 105 -44.35 -15.60 1.62
CA ALA A 105 -43.68 -14.40 1.14
C ALA A 105 -42.32 -14.70 0.50
N LEU A 106 -41.55 -15.64 1.07
CA LEU A 106 -40.27 -16.06 0.50
C LEU A 106 -40.46 -16.79 -0.84
N LYS A 107 -41.47 -17.68 -0.96
CA LYS A 107 -41.79 -18.35 -2.23
C LYS A 107 -42.16 -17.35 -3.32
N ASP A 108 -42.99 -16.36 -2.99
CA ASP A 108 -43.40 -15.32 -3.93
C ASP A 108 -42.24 -14.39 -4.30
N TYR A 109 -41.38 -14.06 -3.32
CA TYR A 109 -40.15 -13.34 -3.59
C TYR A 109 -39.25 -14.10 -4.57
N THR A 110 -38.99 -15.39 -4.34
CA THR A 110 -38.18 -16.22 -5.24
C THR A 110 -38.76 -16.29 -6.65
N ARG A 111 -40.09 -16.44 -6.79
CA ARG A 111 -40.77 -16.39 -8.10
C ARG A 111 -40.56 -15.04 -8.79
N SER A 112 -40.71 -13.93 -8.06
CA SER A 112 -40.51 -12.58 -8.61
C SER A 112 -39.07 -12.34 -9.05
N ARG A 113 -38.08 -12.81 -8.28
CA ARG A 113 -36.66 -12.67 -8.62
C ARG A 113 -36.28 -13.51 -9.82
N LEU A 114 -36.84 -14.73 -9.93
CA LEU A 114 -36.64 -15.58 -11.09
C LEU A 114 -37.21 -14.95 -12.36
N ALA A 115 -38.43 -14.39 -12.29
CA ALA A 115 -39.03 -13.68 -13.42
C ALA A 115 -38.17 -12.47 -13.87
N LEU A 116 -37.73 -11.64 -12.91
CA LEU A 116 -36.84 -10.51 -13.20
C LEU A 116 -35.52 -10.97 -13.84
N GLN A 117 -34.90 -12.03 -13.30
CA GLN A 117 -33.67 -12.60 -13.87
C GLN A 117 -33.88 -13.10 -15.30
N GLN A 118 -35.03 -13.72 -15.60
CA GLN A 118 -35.35 -14.18 -16.95
C GLN A 118 -35.52 -13.01 -17.93
N GLU A 119 -36.14 -11.91 -17.48
CA GLU A 119 -36.28 -10.67 -18.27
C GLU A 119 -34.91 -10.03 -18.53
N ASP A 120 -34.07 -9.90 -17.50
CA ASP A 120 -32.70 -9.37 -17.62
C ASP A 120 -31.86 -10.23 -18.58
N ASP A 121 -31.91 -11.56 -18.43
CA ASP A 121 -31.24 -12.51 -19.31
C ASP A 121 -31.71 -12.36 -20.77
N ALA A 122 -33.02 -12.24 -20.99
CA ALA A 122 -33.59 -12.05 -22.33
C ALA A 122 -33.13 -10.73 -22.94
N TRP A 123 -33.13 -9.65 -22.15
CA TRP A 123 -32.65 -8.33 -22.58
C TRP A 123 -31.16 -8.35 -22.94
N ILE A 124 -30.30 -8.94 -22.09
CA ILE A 124 -28.86 -9.08 -22.36
C ILE A 124 -28.62 -9.90 -23.63
N ARG A 125 -29.31 -11.04 -23.81
CA ARG A 125 -29.19 -11.86 -25.02
C ARG A 125 -29.61 -11.08 -26.26
N GLY A 126 -30.73 -10.37 -26.20
CA GLY A 126 -31.20 -9.51 -27.30
C GLY A 126 -30.21 -8.38 -27.63
N ALA A 127 -29.62 -7.74 -26.62
CA ALA A 127 -28.60 -6.71 -26.80
C ALA A 127 -27.33 -7.27 -27.47
N ILE A 128 -26.87 -8.46 -27.07
CA ILE A 128 -25.71 -9.12 -27.69
C ILE A 128 -26.02 -9.54 -29.13
N GLU A 129 -27.20 -10.09 -29.40
CA GLU A 129 -27.60 -10.49 -30.76
C GLU A 129 -27.72 -9.30 -31.70
N SER A 130 -28.32 -8.20 -31.24
CA SER A 130 -28.43 -6.96 -32.02
C SER A 130 -27.05 -6.34 -32.29
N GLN A 131 -26.16 -6.32 -31.29
CA GLN A 131 -24.76 -5.89 -31.47
C GLN A 131 -24.05 -6.75 -32.52
N ARG A 132 -24.17 -8.09 -32.47
CA ARG A 132 -23.56 -9.01 -33.44
C ARG A 132 -24.09 -8.79 -34.86
N LYS A 133 -25.41 -8.63 -35.01
CA LYS A 133 -26.04 -8.32 -36.31
C LYS A 133 -25.49 -7.01 -36.87
N ALA A 134 -25.46 -5.95 -36.05
CA ALA A 134 -24.93 -4.64 -36.45
C ALA A 134 -23.45 -4.71 -36.87
N LEU A 135 -22.60 -5.47 -36.16
CA LEU A 135 -21.20 -5.67 -36.53
C LEU A 135 -21.02 -6.47 -37.83
N ASN A 136 -21.85 -7.50 -38.05
CA ASN A 136 -21.83 -8.26 -39.30
C ASN A 136 -22.23 -7.40 -40.50
N GLU A 137 -23.28 -6.58 -40.36
CA GLU A 137 -23.68 -5.61 -41.39
C GLU A 137 -22.58 -4.56 -41.64
N LEU A 138 -21.99 -4.02 -40.57
CA LEU A 138 -20.89 -3.07 -40.67
C LEU A 138 -19.69 -3.66 -41.42
N LYS A 139 -19.35 -4.93 -41.16
CA LYS A 139 -18.27 -5.65 -41.84
C LYS A 139 -18.52 -5.80 -43.33
N MET A 140 -19.77 -6.03 -43.75
CA MET A 140 -20.15 -6.15 -45.16
C MET A 140 -20.11 -4.80 -45.89
N LEU A 141 -20.45 -3.71 -45.19
CA LEU A 141 -20.47 -2.36 -45.78
C LEU A 141 -19.07 -1.74 -45.84
N LYS A 142 -18.33 -1.76 -44.72
CA LYS A 142 -17.02 -1.09 -44.57
C LYS A 142 -16.14 -1.82 -43.54
N LEU A 143 -15.11 -2.50 -44.03
CA LEU A 143 -14.17 -3.25 -43.19
C LEU A 143 -13.40 -2.33 -42.20
N GLU A 144 -12.97 -1.15 -42.64
CA GLU A 144 -12.23 -0.19 -41.80
C GLU A 144 -13.01 0.23 -40.55
N LEU A 145 -14.32 0.45 -40.68
CA LEU A 145 -15.18 0.82 -39.55
C LEU A 145 -15.41 -0.35 -38.60
N TYR A 146 -15.53 -1.56 -39.13
CA TYR A 146 -15.61 -2.77 -38.31
C TYR A 146 -14.33 -2.96 -37.47
N GLU A 147 -13.15 -2.81 -38.09
CA GLU A 147 -11.88 -2.93 -37.38
C GLU A 147 -11.73 -1.89 -36.27
N ALA A 148 -12.19 -0.66 -36.52
CA ALA A 148 -12.22 0.41 -35.52
C ALA A 148 -13.23 0.13 -34.39
N ALA A 149 -14.43 -0.37 -34.69
CA ALA A 149 -15.49 -0.62 -33.72
C ALA A 149 -15.19 -1.78 -32.77
N VAL A 150 -14.40 -2.77 -33.21
CA VAL A 150 -14.00 -3.93 -32.38
C VAL A 150 -12.86 -3.58 -31.41
N GLN A 151 -12.15 -2.46 -31.62
CA GLN A 151 -11.09 -2.06 -30.70
C GLN A 151 -11.65 -1.72 -29.30
N PRO A 152 -10.95 -2.10 -28.21
CA PRO A 152 -11.36 -1.71 -26.87
C PRO A 152 -11.32 -0.18 -26.71
N ALA A 153 -12.40 0.41 -26.22
CA ALA A 153 -12.50 1.84 -25.97
C ALA A 153 -11.74 2.25 -24.69
N ALA A 154 -10.41 2.32 -24.77
CA ALA A 154 -9.55 2.69 -23.63
C ALA A 154 -9.89 4.06 -23.01
N LYS A 155 -10.59 4.93 -23.74
CA LYS A 155 -11.03 6.26 -23.25
C LYS A 155 -12.21 6.19 -22.28
N ASP A 156 -12.93 5.08 -22.21
CA ASP A 156 -14.12 4.93 -21.38
C ASP A 156 -13.79 4.49 -19.93
N LEU A 157 -12.51 4.19 -19.66
CA LEU A 157 -12.03 3.75 -18.35
C LEU A 157 -11.12 4.83 -17.73
N PRO A 158 -11.30 5.19 -16.44
CA PRO A 158 -12.26 4.61 -15.49
C PRO A 158 -13.68 5.15 -15.67
N LEU A 159 -14.66 4.25 -15.76
CA LEU A 159 -16.07 4.59 -15.75
C LEU A 159 -16.52 4.88 -14.31
N ILE A 160 -16.96 6.11 -14.05
CA ILE A 160 -17.50 6.53 -12.74
C ILE A 160 -19.00 6.79 -12.92
N VAL A 161 -19.83 5.94 -12.33
CA VAL A 161 -21.29 6.08 -12.32
C VAL A 161 -21.75 6.22 -10.87
N GLN A 162 -22.52 7.26 -10.59
CA GLN A 162 -23.18 7.44 -9.30
C GLN A 162 -24.56 6.78 -9.36
N GLY A 163 -24.92 6.02 -8.32
CA GLY A 163 -26.26 5.43 -8.20
C GLY A 163 -27.35 6.52 -8.07
N PRO A 164 -28.61 6.17 -8.33
CA PRO A 164 -29.72 7.10 -8.17
C PRO A 164 -29.86 7.54 -6.70
N SER A 165 -30.15 8.82 -6.45
CA SER A 165 -30.49 9.31 -5.12
C SER A 165 -31.95 9.00 -4.78
N LEU A 166 -32.27 8.88 -3.48
CA LEU A 166 -33.66 8.69 -3.02
C LEU A 166 -34.56 9.88 -3.41
N THR A 167 -33.99 11.09 -3.38
CA THR A 167 -34.65 12.34 -3.77
C THR A 167 -33.77 13.13 -4.74
N PRO A 168 -34.33 13.80 -5.76
CA PRO A 168 -33.56 14.66 -6.65
C PRO A 168 -33.00 15.88 -5.90
N PRO A 169 -31.91 16.50 -6.39
CA PRO A 169 -31.33 17.68 -5.76
C PRO A 169 -32.28 18.88 -5.82
N ILE A 170 -32.34 19.64 -4.73
CA ILE A 170 -33.10 20.88 -4.65
C ILE A 170 -32.28 22.00 -5.31
N ARG A 171 -32.91 22.78 -6.19
CA ARG A 171 -32.25 23.92 -6.85
C ARG A 171 -31.96 25.01 -5.83
N ASN A 172 -30.76 25.57 -5.86
CA ASN A 172 -30.30 26.65 -4.96
C ASN A 172 -30.35 26.27 -3.47
N TYR A 173 -30.16 24.99 -3.14
CA TYR A 173 -29.97 24.58 -1.76
C TYR A 173 -28.58 25.01 -1.27
N GLU A 174 -28.55 25.89 -0.28
CA GLU A 174 -27.34 26.28 0.43
C GLU A 174 -27.16 25.31 1.62
N ALA A 175 -26.14 24.46 1.54
CA ALA A 175 -25.81 23.57 2.64
C ALA A 175 -25.25 24.40 3.82
N PRO A 176 -25.56 24.02 5.07
CA PRO A 176 -24.97 24.67 6.23
C PRO A 176 -23.45 24.46 6.26
N ASP A 177 -22.73 25.46 6.76
CA ASP A 177 -21.28 25.40 6.92
C ASP A 177 -20.87 24.29 7.90
N GLY A 178 -19.83 23.55 7.56
CA GLY A 178 -19.25 22.52 8.42
C GLY A 178 -17.89 22.05 7.92
N ASP A 179 -16.96 21.85 8.84
CA ASP A 179 -15.62 21.34 8.54
C ASP A 179 -15.63 19.81 8.44
N TYR A 180 -15.05 19.28 7.36
CA TYR A 180 -14.79 17.84 7.24
C TYR A 180 -13.47 17.48 7.92
N ILE A 181 -13.53 16.67 8.98
CA ILE A 181 -12.36 16.12 9.66
C ILE A 181 -12.29 14.63 9.36
N ASP A 182 -11.25 14.22 8.63
CA ASP A 182 -10.99 12.81 8.38
C ASP A 182 -10.54 12.11 9.68
N THR A 183 -11.36 11.15 10.13
CA THR A 183 -11.10 10.35 11.33
C THR A 183 -10.64 8.93 11.00
N THR A 184 -10.33 8.65 9.73
CA THR A 184 -9.85 7.34 9.30
C THR A 184 -8.55 6.95 10.01
N ARG A 185 -8.49 5.68 10.41
CA ARG A 185 -7.34 5.17 11.17
C ARG A 185 -6.14 4.99 10.24
N ASN A 186 -5.04 5.67 10.56
CA ASN A 186 -3.76 5.45 9.88
C ASN A 186 -3.14 4.12 10.31
N TRP A 187 -3.04 3.19 9.37
CA TRP A 187 -2.33 1.92 9.55
C TRP A 187 -0.90 2.07 9.02
N ALA A 188 0.11 1.95 9.90
CA ALA A 188 1.51 1.95 9.48
C ALA A 188 1.80 0.68 8.66
N SER A 189 2.15 0.86 7.38
CA SER A 189 2.61 -0.19 6.47
C SER A 189 4.11 -0.44 6.59
#